data_AF-A0A2N7TU79-F1
#
_entry.id   AF-A0A2N7TU79-F1
#
_cell.length_a   1.000
_cell.length_b   1.000
_cell.length_c   1.000
_cell.angle_alpha   90.00
_cell.angle_beta   90.00
_cell.angle_gamma   90.00
#
_symmetry.space_group_name_H-M   'P 1'
#
loop_
_entity.id
_entity.type
_entity.pdbx_description
1 polymer ?
#
loop_
_entity_poly.entity_id
_entity_poly.type
_entity_poly.pdbx_seq_one_letter_code
_entity_poly.pdbx_strand_id
1 'polypeptide(L)'
;MLGNRMKAAMFLFSVLVLLSGCSTLPPGGVLYSNTAGPIYATDRSPNKKGKSCASGIPGLIMFGDASIRKAMQNANLGRAAVVDYEQTTVLSFTKYCTVVYGPRFDIPPPEE
;
A
#
# COMPACT_ATOMS: atom_id res chain seq x y z
N MET A 1 -0.57 -48.74 -4.93
CA MET A 1 -1.43 -47.71 -4.29
C MET A 1 -0.72 -46.39 -3.97
N LEU A 2 0.63 -46.30 -4.04
CA LEU A 2 1.39 -45.09 -3.69
C LEU A 2 1.29 -43.96 -4.74
N GLY A 3 1.23 -44.31 -6.04
CA GLY A 3 1.22 -43.33 -7.14
C GLY A 3 -0.04 -42.44 -7.21
N ASN A 4 -1.20 -42.95 -6.77
CA ASN A 4 -2.44 -42.15 -6.79
C ASN A 4 -2.49 -41.14 -5.62
N ARG A 5 -1.86 -41.47 -4.49
CA ARG A 5 -1.73 -40.56 -3.35
C ARG A 5 -0.75 -39.42 -3.65
N MET A 6 0.32 -39.70 -4.40
CA MET A 6 1.28 -38.68 -4.81
C MET A 6 0.69 -37.70 -5.84
N LYS A 7 -0.11 -38.19 -6.80
CA LYS A 7 -0.87 -37.35 -7.73
C LYS A 7 -1.92 -36.50 -7.02
N ALA A 8 -2.62 -37.08 -6.05
CA ALA A 8 -3.59 -36.34 -5.23
C ALA A 8 -2.91 -35.25 -4.39
N ALA A 9 -1.74 -35.53 -3.80
CA ALA A 9 -0.96 -34.54 -3.05
C ALA A 9 -0.45 -33.41 -3.94
N MET A 10 0.04 -33.73 -5.14
CA MET A 10 0.50 -32.73 -6.12
C MET A 10 -0.66 -31.84 -6.63
N PHE A 11 -1.84 -32.43 -6.83
CA PHE A 11 -3.04 -31.70 -7.20
C PHE A 11 -3.53 -30.79 -6.06
N LEU A 12 -3.53 -31.29 -4.81
CA LEU A 12 -3.90 -30.49 -3.64
C LEU A 12 -2.97 -29.28 -3.44
N PHE A 13 -1.66 -29.48 -3.61
CA PHE A 13 -0.68 -28.41 -3.49
C PHE A 13 -0.87 -27.34 -4.56
N SER A 14 -1.12 -27.74 -5.81
CA SER A 14 -1.42 -26.80 -6.90
C SER A 14 -2.69 -25.98 -6.64
N VAL A 15 -3.73 -26.59 -6.08
CA VAL A 15 -4.98 -25.89 -5.73
C VAL A 15 -4.72 -24.89 -4.59
N LEU A 16 -3.98 -25.28 -3.56
CA LEU A 16 -3.64 -24.39 -2.44
C LEU A 16 -2.86 -23.13 -2.87
N VAL A 17 -1.94 -23.26 -3.83
CA VAL A 17 -1.19 -22.12 -4.39
C VAL A 17 -2.08 -21.17 -5.20
N LEU A 18 -3.11 -21.69 -5.86
CA LEU A 18 -4.05 -20.87 -6.64
C LEU A 18 -5.02 -20.08 -5.76
N LEU A 19 -5.32 -20.55 -4.55
CA LEU A 19 -6.23 -19.85 -3.62
C LEU A 19 -5.54 -18.72 -2.82
N SER A 20 -4.21 -18.60 -2.82
CA SER A 20 -3.50 -17.55 -2.06
C SER A 20 -3.43 -16.17 -2.75
N GLY A 21 -4.18 -15.96 -3.84
CA GLY A 21 -4.07 -14.77 -4.70
C GLY A 21 -4.90 -13.54 -4.33
N CYS A 22 -5.40 -13.40 -3.09
CA CYS A 22 -6.14 -12.20 -2.70
C CYS A 22 -5.16 -11.05 -2.41
N SER A 23 -4.74 -10.33 -3.45
CA SER A 23 -3.85 -9.18 -3.33
C SER A 23 -4.64 -7.95 -2.86
N THR A 24 -4.43 -7.54 -1.61
CA THR A 24 -4.78 -6.22 -1.07
C THR A 24 -3.77 -5.13 -1.44
N LEU A 25 -2.77 -5.44 -2.27
CA LEU A 25 -1.81 -4.45 -2.77
C LEU A 25 -2.41 -3.67 -3.94
N PRO A 26 -2.04 -2.37 -4.07
CA PRO A 26 -2.43 -1.60 -5.24
C PRO A 26 -1.99 -2.29 -6.53
N PRO A 27 -2.77 -2.19 -7.61
CA PRO A 27 -2.39 -2.77 -8.89
C PRO A 27 -1.00 -2.25 -9.31
N GLY A 28 -0.08 -3.19 -9.48
CA GLY A 28 1.32 -2.93 -9.77
C GLY A 28 1.88 -3.95 -10.76
N GLY A 29 2.73 -3.48 -11.66
CA GLY A 29 3.44 -4.30 -12.64
C GLY A 29 4.79 -4.73 -12.08
N VAL A 30 5.27 -5.91 -12.50
CA VAL A 30 6.51 -6.50 -11.98
C VAL A 30 7.77 -5.80 -12.53
N LEU A 31 7.76 -5.44 -13.82
CA LEU A 31 8.90 -4.78 -14.47
C LEU A 31 8.91 -3.27 -14.25
N TYR A 32 7.75 -2.65 -14.46
CA TYR A 32 7.54 -1.23 -14.25
C TYR A 32 6.08 -0.99 -13.91
N SER A 33 5.84 -0.11 -12.95
CA SER A 33 4.52 0.48 -12.78
C SER A 33 4.64 1.83 -12.12
N ASN A 34 3.82 2.77 -12.56
CA ASN A 34 3.63 4.04 -11.91
C ASN A 34 2.12 4.24 -11.78
N THR A 35 1.59 3.98 -10.60
CA THR A 35 0.15 4.01 -10.32
C THR A 35 -0.12 4.90 -9.12
N ALA A 36 -1.21 5.65 -9.19
CA ALA A 36 -1.74 6.40 -8.08
C ALA A 36 -3.24 6.18 -8.02
N GLY A 37 -3.81 6.23 -6.83
CA GLY A 37 -5.24 6.04 -6.66
C GLY A 37 -5.72 6.31 -5.25
N PRO A 38 -7.05 6.37 -5.07
CA PRO A 38 -7.64 6.66 -3.77
C PRO A 38 -7.54 5.46 -2.84
N ILE A 39 -7.17 5.73 -1.59
CA ILE A 39 -7.36 4.83 -0.46
C ILE A 39 -8.67 5.19 0.25
N TYR A 40 -8.90 6.49 0.47
CA TYR A 40 -10.06 7.01 1.20
C TYR A 40 -10.35 8.45 0.77
N ALA A 41 -11.62 8.82 0.68
CA ALA A 41 -12.00 10.20 0.38
C ALA A 41 -13.25 10.61 1.17
N THR A 42 -13.32 11.90 1.51
CA THR A 42 -14.50 12.56 2.11
C THR A 42 -14.87 13.76 1.25
N ASP A 43 -16.07 14.32 1.48
CA ASP A 43 -16.59 15.47 0.71
C ASP A 43 -15.88 16.80 1.01
N ARG A 44 -14.81 16.80 1.82
CA ARG A 44 -14.07 18.01 2.17
C ARG A 44 -12.98 18.32 1.13
N SER A 45 -12.92 19.57 0.70
CA SER A 45 -11.94 20.03 -0.29
C SER A 45 -10.50 19.90 0.25
N PRO A 46 -9.60 19.19 -0.48
CA PRO A 46 -8.21 19.02 -0.08
C PRO A 46 -7.46 20.36 -0.18
N ASN A 47 -6.68 20.72 0.85
CA ASN A 47 -5.91 21.96 0.82
C ASN A 47 -4.44 21.82 1.23
N LYS A 48 -4.15 21.05 2.28
CA LYS A 48 -2.77 20.76 2.69
C LYS A 48 -2.43 19.33 2.30
N LYS A 49 -1.25 19.11 1.69
CA LYS A 49 -0.77 17.80 1.25
C LYS A 49 0.36 17.33 2.16
N GLY A 50 0.27 16.11 2.68
CA GLY A 50 1.32 15.40 3.40
C GLY A 50 1.66 14.08 2.71
N LYS A 51 2.91 13.63 2.84
CA LYS A 51 3.38 12.41 2.18
C LYS A 51 4.37 11.66 3.06
N SER A 52 4.25 10.34 3.10
CA SER A 52 5.24 9.44 3.71
C SER A 52 5.41 8.19 2.87
N CYS A 53 6.62 7.64 2.82
CA CYS A 53 6.96 6.56 1.90
C CYS A 53 7.73 5.42 2.57
N ALA A 54 7.51 4.22 2.05
CA ALA A 54 8.32 3.04 2.26
C ALA A 54 8.82 2.54 0.90
N SER A 55 9.99 1.90 0.86
CA SER A 55 10.57 1.37 -0.36
C SER A 55 11.33 0.07 -0.12
N GLY A 56 11.36 -0.79 -1.13
CA GLY A 56 12.06 -2.07 -1.07
C GLY A 56 11.54 -3.04 -2.13
N ILE A 57 11.76 -4.33 -1.90
CA ILE A 57 11.29 -5.40 -2.76
C ILE A 57 10.03 -6.00 -2.12
N PRO A 58 8.83 -5.80 -2.72
CA PRO A 58 7.58 -6.28 -2.15
C PRO A 58 7.61 -7.81 -2.02
N GLY A 59 7.19 -8.31 -0.87
CA GLY A 59 7.23 -9.74 -0.52
C GLY A 59 8.58 -10.24 0.02
N LEU A 60 9.65 -9.45 -0.03
CA LEU A 60 10.96 -9.79 0.56
C LEU A 60 11.35 -8.84 1.68
N ILE A 61 11.61 -7.57 1.34
CA ILE A 61 12.11 -6.56 2.27
C ILE A 61 11.53 -5.19 1.92
N MET A 62 10.94 -4.50 2.88
CA MET A 62 10.50 -3.12 2.72
C MET A 62 10.98 -2.29 3.91
N PHE A 63 11.44 -1.07 3.65
CA PHE A 63 11.97 -0.16 4.65
C PHE A 63 11.27 1.19 4.59
N GLY A 64 11.13 1.85 5.73
CA GLY A 64 10.48 3.15 5.86
C GLY A 64 9.09 3.05 6.49
N ASP A 65 8.39 4.19 6.50
CA ASP A 65 7.08 4.34 7.12
C ASP A 65 6.14 5.00 6.12
N ALA A 66 5.22 4.23 5.56
CA ALA A 66 4.16 4.72 4.68
C ALA A 66 2.83 4.90 5.43
N SER A 67 2.84 5.08 6.76
CA SER A 67 1.62 5.26 7.52
C SER A 67 0.97 6.63 7.25
N ILE A 68 -0.36 6.65 7.37
CA ILE A 68 -1.16 7.88 7.35
C ILE A 68 -0.69 8.84 8.45
N ARG A 69 -0.35 8.31 9.64
CA ARG A 69 0.13 9.11 10.78
C ARG A 69 1.39 9.89 10.43
N LYS A 70 2.41 9.24 9.87
CA LYS A 70 3.64 9.91 9.48
C LYS A 70 3.40 10.92 8.36
N ALA A 71 2.55 10.59 7.39
CA ALA A 71 2.19 11.51 6.32
C ALA A 71 1.45 12.76 6.84
N MET A 72 0.57 12.61 7.84
CA MET A 72 -0.11 13.72 8.51
C MET A 72 0.85 14.56 9.34
N GLN A 73 1.77 13.94 10.10
CA GLN A 73 2.81 14.64 10.86
C GLN A 73 3.69 15.50 9.94
N ASN A 74 4.11 14.96 8.79
CA ASN A 74 4.93 15.69 7.81
C ASN A 74 4.24 16.95 7.26
N ALA A 75 2.91 17.03 7.33
CA ALA A 75 2.12 18.18 6.91
C ALA A 75 1.42 18.94 8.05
N ASN A 76 1.71 18.59 9.31
CA ASN A 76 1.07 19.14 10.51
C ASN A 76 -0.47 19.10 10.44
N LEU A 77 -1.03 17.94 10.07
CA LEU A 77 -2.47 17.71 9.97
C LEU A 77 -2.96 16.87 11.14
N GLY A 78 -4.05 17.28 11.81
CA GLY A 78 -4.70 16.43 12.81
C GLY A 78 -5.66 15.42 12.20
N ARG A 79 -6.15 15.64 10.97
CA ARG A 79 -7.05 14.72 10.26
C ARG A 79 -6.79 14.73 8.76
N ALA A 80 -6.93 13.56 8.14
CA ALA A 80 -6.94 13.42 6.69
C ALA A 80 -8.39 13.47 6.15
N ALA A 81 -8.63 14.33 5.16
CA ALA A 81 -9.88 14.40 4.39
C ALA A 81 -9.86 13.48 3.17
N VAL A 82 -8.71 13.37 2.51
CA VAL A 82 -8.48 12.45 1.39
C VAL A 82 -7.15 11.74 1.63
N VAL A 83 -7.09 10.47 1.29
CA VAL A 83 -5.89 9.64 1.37
C VAL A 83 -5.76 8.94 0.04
N ASP A 84 -4.66 9.21 -0.65
CA ASP A 84 -4.25 8.54 -1.88
C ASP A 84 -3.00 7.71 -1.62
N TYR A 85 -2.73 6.78 -2.52
CA TYR A 85 -1.42 6.17 -2.66
C TYR A 85 -0.74 6.64 -3.95
N GLU A 86 0.59 6.67 -3.91
CA GLU A 86 1.45 6.78 -5.08
C GLU A 86 2.45 5.62 -5.02
N GLN A 87 2.49 4.79 -6.06
CA GLN A 87 3.36 3.63 -6.14
C GLN A 87 4.21 3.70 -7.41
N THR A 88 5.51 3.52 -7.25
CA THR A 88 6.45 3.40 -8.37
C THR A 88 7.27 2.14 -8.21
N THR A 89 7.19 1.24 -9.18
CA THR A 89 7.98 0.00 -9.25
C THR A 89 8.90 0.06 -10.45
N VAL A 90 10.17 -0.27 -10.23
CA VAL A 90 11.19 -0.44 -11.27
C VAL A 90 11.99 -1.69 -10.95
N LEU A 91 11.97 -2.67 -11.86
CA LEU A 91 12.75 -3.91 -11.74
C LEU A 91 12.60 -4.59 -10.38
N SER A 92 11.36 -4.79 -9.91
CA SER A 92 11.01 -5.35 -8.59
C SER A 92 11.35 -4.48 -7.37
N PHE A 93 11.94 -3.30 -7.53
CA PHE A 93 12.06 -2.32 -6.44
C PHE A 93 10.84 -1.40 -6.47
N THR A 94 10.02 -1.47 -5.42
CA THR A 94 8.81 -0.67 -5.27
C THR A 94 9.01 0.40 -4.21
N LYS A 95 8.67 1.64 -4.56
CA LYS A 95 8.46 2.75 -3.65
C LYS A 95 6.95 2.96 -3.54
N TYR A 96 6.42 2.79 -2.33
CA TYR A 96 5.03 3.00 -1.99
C TYR A 96 4.92 4.21 -1.06
N CYS A 97 4.07 5.16 -1.42
CA CYS A 97 3.87 6.37 -0.66
C CYS A 97 2.39 6.57 -0.36
N THR A 98 2.10 6.92 0.89
CA THR A 98 0.78 7.39 1.30
C THR A 98 0.77 8.91 1.27
N VAL A 99 -0.24 9.43 0.61
CA VAL A 99 -0.45 10.85 0.38
C VAL A 99 -1.74 11.24 1.07
N VAL A 100 -1.65 12.14 2.03
CA VAL A 100 -2.82 12.63 2.77
C VAL A 100 -3.11 14.06 2.37
N TYR A 101 -4.38 14.40 2.34
CA TYR A 101 -4.84 15.76 2.16
C TYR A 101 -5.72 16.14 3.33
N GLY A 102 -5.38 17.24 4.01
CA GLY A 102 -6.18 17.79 5.10
C GLY A 102 -6.94 19.06 4.70
N PRO A 103 -7.97 19.43 5.46
CA PRO A 103 -8.71 20.69 5.28
C PRO A 103 -7.86 21.92 5.60
N ARG A 104 -8.36 23.12 5.24
CA ARG A 104 -7.64 24.39 5.44
C ARG A 104 -7.29 24.69 6.91
N PHE A 105 -8.17 24.30 7.83
CA PHE A 105 -8.01 24.51 9.27
C PHE A 105 -7.92 23.16 9.97
N ASP A 106 -6.70 22.66 10.09
CA ASP A 106 -6.41 21.46 10.87
C ASP A 106 -5.85 21.85 12.24
N ILE A 107 -6.47 21.30 13.28
CA ILE A 107 -5.87 21.22 14.61
C ILE A 107 -4.69 20.23 14.48
N PRO A 108 -3.47 20.55 14.95
CA PRO A 108 -2.35 19.61 14.84
C PRO A 108 -2.65 18.28 15.55
N PRO A 109 -2.04 17.16 15.09
CA PRO A 109 -2.25 15.88 15.74
C PRO A 109 -1.69 15.96 17.18
N PRO A 110 -2.33 15.30 18.17
CA PRO A 110 -1.75 15.23 19.50
C PRO A 110 -0.36 14.60 19.43
N GLU A 111 0.63 15.23 20.07
CA GLU A 111 1.98 14.69 20.21
C GLU A 111 1.90 13.45 21.13
N GLU A 112 2.07 12.26 20.56
CA GLU A 112 2.25 10.99 21.29
C GLU A 112 3.74 10.74 21.57
#